data_AF-A0AAT9FKL3-F1
#
_entry.id   AF-A0AAT9FKL3-F1
#
_cell.length_a   1.000
_cell.length_b   1.000
_cell.length_c   1.000
_cell.angle_alpha   90.00
_cell.angle_beta   90.00
_cell.angle_gamma   90.00
#
_symmetry.space_group_name_H-M   'P 1'
#
loop_
_entity.id
_entity.type
_entity.pdbx_description
1 polymer ?
#
loop_
_entity_poly.entity_id
_entity_poly.type
_entity_poly.pdbx_seq_one_letter_code
_entity_poly.pdbx_strand_id
1 'polypeptide(L)'
;MKCQAAIVFCAIFPLGLNASQPVEFMNVQGEGQGGNTQKFYYGQAAKDGVIELNATNGFFDRCFQAGAAKKVTPENAKLIKSNFDYLEKGREELGSARWHLWMPEAGEVKLEFVMTVPISEHETTWNIRMGEQLQVLKANTSDGKQPQTKTLTFNVKKPGKHSVEIDCQLTAPAADTRIHRIMLSGDAINNAHLLRARWRPAAAHCRYQAPAECPSPKMWVFETVATTPASSYSPITTPFGYYGTSLSSEGKVAKGAGFNFSMWAVSMGADKKAPPIQQMPRLIGTGLPDASYSSFGHEGTGVKFRNAVAYPNGADRIIQAMRVETQDGITTYYAYFYNETSQRWVLYGSGQKPVKNRRKGETDELRSTGSFCEVPGPPNVERSGDVKRVIKRRGWFYGSDKKWYRAALSTPSRKETQARSRADEALKTGGDPHLDSEQNYYANDYVSQGWMVTATGGMENFLPLQRREEQLKKSVEPAPLPEYLNAETSTQLFDLPVVFGASKTTKITETSATVDYPIIKTGPDSKAILYYGALDCLSFTANEAQRGSNAQKEIFSKDRTWQSHTAERSVKEGTEKFVLTDLKSNTAYFYRLFVSHDEGKSWDYQSGSFKTR
;
A
#
# COMPACT_ATOMS: atom_id res chain seq x y z
N MET A 1 59.28 63.65 0.00
CA MET A 1 58.13 63.39 0.90
C MET A 1 56.85 63.40 0.09
N LYS A 2 56.23 62.22 -0.12
CA LYS A 2 54.82 62.01 -0.44
C LYS A 2 54.57 60.50 -0.47
N CYS A 3 53.72 60.03 0.44
CA CYS A 3 53.24 58.65 0.54
C CYS A 3 52.38 58.28 -0.67
N GLN A 4 52.50 57.04 -1.15
CA GLN A 4 51.45 56.39 -1.94
C GLN A 4 51.22 54.99 -1.36
N ALA A 5 50.00 54.80 -0.87
CA ALA A 5 49.46 53.54 -0.41
C ALA A 5 49.16 52.63 -1.61
N ALA A 6 49.62 51.39 -1.56
CA ALA A 6 49.17 50.33 -2.46
C ALA A 6 48.20 49.43 -1.68
N ILE A 7 46.92 49.54 -2.01
CA ILE A 7 45.85 48.66 -1.56
C ILE A 7 45.94 47.37 -2.38
N VAL A 8 46.20 46.25 -1.71
CA VAL A 8 46.12 44.91 -2.30
C VAL A 8 44.67 44.44 -2.22
N PHE A 9 44.00 44.37 -3.38
CA PHE A 9 42.73 43.65 -3.51
C PHE A 9 43.01 42.14 -3.48
N CYS A 10 42.73 41.49 -2.34
CA CYS A 10 42.61 40.04 -2.27
C CYS A 10 41.23 39.67 -2.81
N ALA A 11 41.17 39.21 -4.06
CA ALA A 11 39.97 38.65 -4.65
C ALA A 11 39.66 37.31 -3.97
N ILE A 12 38.61 37.28 -3.14
CA ILE A 12 38.02 36.05 -2.64
C ILE A 12 37.26 35.41 -3.81
N PHE A 13 37.84 34.36 -4.40
CA PHE A 13 37.10 33.48 -5.30
C PHE A 13 35.99 32.77 -4.52
N PRO A 14 34.77 32.64 -5.08
CA PRO A 14 33.74 31.83 -4.46
C PRO A 14 34.20 30.37 -4.47
N LEU A 15 34.39 29.78 -3.28
CA LEU A 15 34.56 28.34 -3.09
C LEU A 15 33.48 27.61 -3.89
N GLY A 16 33.91 26.90 -4.92
CA GLY A 16 33.03 26.09 -5.76
C GLY A 16 32.24 25.11 -4.92
N LEU A 17 30.99 24.88 -5.34
CA LEU A 17 30.11 23.84 -4.79
C LEU A 17 30.90 22.54 -4.60
N ASN A 18 31.07 22.15 -3.33
CA ASN A 18 31.70 20.90 -2.96
C ASN A 18 30.78 19.75 -3.41
N ALA A 19 30.96 19.26 -4.63
CA ALA A 19 30.28 18.06 -5.08
C ALA A 19 30.68 16.91 -4.14
N SER A 20 29.67 16.28 -3.54
CA SER A 20 29.84 15.14 -2.64
C SER A 20 30.38 13.92 -3.38
N GLN A 21 31.02 12.98 -2.67
CA GLN A 21 31.52 11.75 -3.28
C GLN A 21 30.37 10.91 -3.87
N PRO A 22 30.59 10.08 -4.89
CA PRO A 22 29.56 9.19 -5.41
C PRO A 22 29.08 8.20 -4.34
N VAL A 23 27.85 7.71 -4.50
CA VAL A 23 27.32 6.61 -3.70
C VAL A 23 27.83 5.30 -4.29
N GLU A 24 28.57 4.54 -3.49
CA GLU A 24 29.19 3.28 -3.89
C GLU A 24 28.72 2.13 -3.04
N PHE A 25 28.80 0.93 -3.60
CA PHE A 25 28.53 -0.31 -2.89
C PHE A 25 29.68 -0.62 -1.92
N MET A 26 29.33 -1.01 -0.69
CA MET A 26 30.25 -1.40 0.36
C MET A 26 29.97 -2.85 0.79
N ASN A 27 31.00 -3.67 0.71
CA ASN A 27 31.02 -5.00 1.31
C ASN A 27 31.69 -4.90 2.69
N VAL A 28 30.90 -5.01 3.75
CA VAL A 28 31.40 -5.05 5.13
C VAL A 28 31.16 -6.45 5.66
N GLN A 29 32.25 -7.19 5.88
CA GLN A 29 32.18 -8.50 6.49
C GLN A 29 31.79 -8.35 7.97
N GLY A 30 30.67 -8.95 8.39
CA GLY A 30 30.20 -8.92 9.77
C GLY A 30 29.01 -9.82 10.06
N GLU A 31 29.08 -10.55 11.17
CA GLU A 31 28.24 -11.69 11.60
C GLU A 31 26.72 -11.50 11.39
N GLY A 32 26.11 -12.42 10.64
CA GLY A 32 24.67 -12.55 10.52
C GLY A 32 24.14 -13.57 11.54
N GLN A 33 23.12 -13.19 12.32
CA GLN A 33 22.26 -14.18 12.98
C GLN A 33 21.56 -15.02 11.90
N GLY A 34 21.90 -16.30 11.82
CA GLY A 34 21.23 -17.28 10.96
C GLY A 34 21.80 -17.40 9.55
N GLY A 35 22.95 -18.08 9.43
CA GLY A 35 23.36 -18.79 8.22
C GLY A 35 23.69 -17.95 6.97
N ASN A 36 24.98 -17.64 6.78
CA ASN A 36 25.63 -17.36 5.48
C ASN A 36 25.06 -16.23 4.58
N THR A 37 24.29 -15.28 5.10
CA THR A 37 23.88 -14.10 4.32
C THR A 37 24.86 -12.94 4.51
N GLN A 38 25.71 -12.73 3.51
CA GLN A 38 26.56 -11.55 3.39
C GLN A 38 25.69 -10.29 3.31
N LYS A 39 26.00 -9.29 4.14
CA LYS A 39 25.31 -7.98 4.18
C LYS A 39 26.13 -6.95 3.42
N PHE A 40 25.42 -6.05 2.75
CA PHE A 40 26.02 -4.98 1.97
C PHE A 40 25.31 -3.66 2.25
N TYR A 41 26.01 -2.56 2.05
CA TYR A 41 25.45 -1.21 2.18
C TYR A 41 25.79 -0.38 0.96
N TYR A 42 25.00 0.65 0.69
CA TYR A 42 25.45 1.75 -0.15
C TYR A 42 25.98 2.84 0.76
N GLY A 43 27.20 3.31 0.49
CA GLY A 43 27.87 4.33 1.27
C GLY A 43 28.34 5.48 0.41
N GLN A 44 28.38 6.66 0.99
CA GLN A 44 28.96 7.86 0.42
C GLN A 44 30.12 8.28 1.32
N ALA A 45 31.35 8.15 0.81
CA ALA A 45 32.56 8.43 1.59
C ALA A 45 32.61 9.89 2.05
N ALA A 46 33.23 10.10 3.21
CA ALA A 46 33.61 11.44 3.67
C ALA A 46 34.45 12.15 2.60
N LYS A 47 34.25 13.46 2.46
CA LYS A 47 35.05 14.31 1.58
C LYS A 47 35.89 15.23 2.45
N ASP A 48 37.20 15.17 2.29
CA ASP A 48 38.14 16.01 3.05
C ASP A 48 37.93 15.93 4.58
N GLY A 49 37.63 14.71 5.08
CA GLY A 49 37.37 14.46 6.51
C GLY A 49 36.00 14.94 7.01
N VAL A 50 35.08 15.26 6.09
CA VAL A 50 33.78 15.85 6.42
C VAL A 50 32.63 15.08 5.77
N ILE A 51 31.53 14.91 6.52
CA ILE A 51 30.24 14.42 6.02
C ILE A 51 29.18 15.49 6.27
N GLU A 52 28.41 15.84 5.25
CA GLU A 52 27.25 16.73 5.38
C GLU A 52 25.97 15.91 5.51
N LEU A 53 25.21 16.15 6.58
CA LEU A 53 23.85 15.64 6.76
C LEU A 53 22.84 16.72 6.40
N ASN A 54 21.82 16.39 5.62
CA ASN A 54 20.78 17.33 5.22
C ASN A 54 19.43 16.63 4.97
N ALA A 55 18.42 17.43 4.62
CA ALA A 55 17.05 16.96 4.32
C ALA A 55 16.98 15.96 3.15
N THR A 56 17.99 15.95 2.27
CA THR A 56 18.03 15.12 1.06
C THR A 56 18.68 13.76 1.31
N ASN A 57 19.62 13.65 2.24
CA ASN A 57 20.32 12.38 2.51
C ASN A 57 19.90 11.71 3.83
N GLY A 58 19.03 12.34 4.61
CA GLY A 58 18.46 11.78 5.84
C GLY A 58 17.14 11.02 5.67
N PHE A 59 16.70 10.43 6.77
CA PHE A 59 15.40 9.80 6.96
C PHE A 59 14.66 10.57 8.06
N PHE A 60 13.33 10.59 8.02
CA PHE A 60 12.55 11.26 9.05
C PHE A 60 11.11 10.79 9.09
N ASP A 61 10.55 10.83 10.29
CA ASP A 61 9.13 10.65 10.55
C ASP A 61 8.38 11.97 10.34
N ARG A 62 7.05 11.94 10.46
CA ARG A 62 6.18 13.09 10.14
C ARG A 62 6.25 14.24 11.14
N CYS A 63 7.11 14.15 12.16
CA CYS A 63 7.50 15.30 12.97
C CYS A 63 8.32 16.32 12.19
N PHE A 64 8.95 15.90 11.09
CA PHE A 64 9.60 16.78 10.15
C PHE A 64 8.91 16.77 8.78
N GLN A 65 9.16 17.82 8.01
CA GLN A 65 8.94 17.84 6.57
C GLN A 65 10.14 18.50 5.88
N ALA A 66 10.41 18.11 4.64
CA ALA A 66 11.49 18.68 3.84
C ALA A 66 10.95 19.80 2.95
N GLY A 67 11.59 20.97 3.01
CA GLY A 67 11.16 22.18 2.31
C GLY A 67 12.01 22.54 1.08
N ALA A 68 11.48 23.46 0.28
CA ALA A 68 12.13 24.03 -0.90
C ALA A 68 12.71 22.97 -1.87
N ALA A 69 11.82 22.19 -2.48
CA ALA A 69 12.21 21.15 -3.43
C ALA A 69 13.00 21.71 -4.63
N LYS A 70 14.13 21.09 -4.94
CA LYS A 70 15.01 21.38 -6.07
C LYS A 70 15.17 20.17 -6.98
N LYS A 71 15.68 20.42 -8.19
CA LYS A 71 16.07 19.36 -9.12
C LYS A 71 17.11 18.44 -8.45
N VAL A 72 16.92 17.14 -8.61
CA VAL A 72 17.85 16.14 -8.07
C VAL A 72 19.24 16.29 -8.69
N THR A 73 20.27 16.13 -7.86
CA THR A 73 21.66 16.09 -8.29
C THR A 73 22.07 14.67 -8.72
N PRO A 74 23.10 14.51 -9.57
CA PRO A 74 23.49 13.20 -10.10
C PRO A 74 23.73 12.13 -9.02
N GLU A 75 24.36 12.50 -7.90
CA GLU A 75 24.65 11.60 -6.77
C GLU A 75 23.39 11.06 -6.07
N ASN A 76 22.26 11.76 -6.18
CA ASN A 76 21.00 11.40 -5.53
C ASN A 76 19.99 10.76 -6.50
N ALA A 77 20.25 10.78 -7.81
CA ALA A 77 19.28 10.43 -8.84
C ALA A 77 18.76 8.97 -8.77
N LYS A 78 19.57 8.04 -8.25
CA LYS A 78 19.15 6.64 -8.03
C LYS A 78 18.29 6.47 -6.77
N LEU A 79 18.34 7.41 -5.83
CA LEU A 79 17.78 7.26 -4.48
C LEU A 79 16.51 8.09 -4.27
N ILE A 80 16.38 9.23 -4.96
CA ILE A 80 15.28 10.19 -4.82
C ILE A 80 15.11 11.00 -6.11
N LYS A 81 13.95 11.65 -6.29
CA LYS A 81 13.64 12.46 -7.49
C LYS A 81 13.81 13.97 -7.31
N SER A 82 14.02 14.41 -6.07
CA SER A 82 14.17 15.82 -5.71
C SER A 82 15.18 15.96 -4.58
N ASN A 83 15.89 17.08 -4.57
CA ASN A 83 16.65 17.53 -3.40
C ASN A 83 15.80 18.55 -2.61
N PHE A 84 16.18 18.79 -1.36
CA PHE A 84 15.50 19.70 -0.45
C PHE A 84 16.54 20.53 0.31
N ASP A 85 16.23 21.79 0.56
CA ASP A 85 17.17 22.72 1.19
C ASP A 85 17.23 22.59 2.71
N TYR A 86 16.12 22.21 3.34
CA TYR A 86 16.03 22.17 4.79
C TYR A 86 14.97 21.20 5.31
N LEU A 87 15.10 20.82 6.59
CA LEU A 87 14.05 20.21 7.40
C LEU A 87 13.38 21.27 8.27
N GLU A 88 12.07 21.19 8.41
CA GLU A 88 11.25 22.04 9.30
C GLU A 88 10.16 21.21 9.98
N LYS A 89 9.38 21.82 10.88
CA LYS A 89 8.29 21.14 11.58
C LYS A 89 7.25 20.55 10.60
N GLY A 90 6.91 19.28 10.83
CA GLY A 90 5.91 18.51 10.09
C GLY A 90 4.51 18.55 10.71
N ARG A 91 3.74 17.46 10.48
CA ARG A 91 2.31 17.36 10.87
C ARG A 91 2.05 16.59 12.17
N GLU A 92 3.01 15.77 12.62
CA GLU A 92 2.93 15.01 13.87
C GLU A 92 3.94 15.57 14.88
N GLU A 93 3.74 15.39 16.19
CA GLU A 93 4.62 16.05 17.19
C GLU A 93 5.78 15.16 17.67
N LEU A 94 5.66 13.83 17.53
CA LEU A 94 6.66 12.86 18.02
C LEU A 94 7.28 12.09 16.85
N GLY A 95 8.58 11.78 16.95
CA GLY A 95 9.33 11.07 15.91
C GLY A 95 10.80 11.46 15.93
N SER A 96 11.49 11.26 14.81
CA SER A 96 12.90 11.66 14.67
C SER A 96 13.28 12.01 13.23
N ALA A 97 14.39 12.74 13.09
CA ALA A 97 15.19 12.77 11.86
C ALA A 97 16.50 12.00 12.10
N ARG A 98 16.93 11.19 11.13
CA ARG A 98 17.97 10.17 11.30
C ARG A 98 18.91 10.12 10.10
N TRP A 99 20.19 9.94 10.38
CA TRP A 99 21.23 9.66 9.39
C TRP A 99 22.10 8.51 9.87
N HIS A 100 22.41 7.56 9.00
CA HIS A 100 23.17 6.36 9.35
C HIS A 100 24.57 6.42 8.76
N LEU A 101 25.57 6.04 9.54
CA LEU A 101 26.99 6.15 9.21
C LEU A 101 27.65 4.78 9.41
N TRP A 102 28.57 4.42 8.52
CA TRP A 102 29.55 3.39 8.79
C TRP A 102 30.86 4.04 9.17
N MET A 103 31.32 3.80 10.39
CA MET A 103 32.56 4.34 10.93
C MET A 103 33.55 3.18 11.12
N PRO A 104 34.62 3.08 10.32
CA PRO A 104 35.57 1.98 10.43
C PRO A 104 36.48 2.08 11.66
N GLU A 105 36.51 3.25 12.30
CA GLU A 105 37.41 3.57 13.40
C GLU A 105 36.62 4.15 14.58
N ALA A 106 37.16 3.94 15.79
CA ALA A 106 36.70 4.63 17.00
C ALA A 106 37.30 6.04 17.04
N GLY A 107 36.64 6.97 17.72
CA GLY A 107 37.14 8.33 17.86
C GLY A 107 36.05 9.38 18.06
N GLU A 108 36.48 10.64 18.05
CA GLU A 108 35.61 11.77 18.23
C GLU A 108 34.79 12.08 16.96
N VAL A 109 33.54 12.49 17.15
CA VAL A 109 32.67 13.05 16.11
C VAL A 109 32.13 14.39 16.57
N LYS A 110 32.44 15.45 15.84
CA LYS A 110 31.95 16.82 16.06
C LYS A 110 30.80 17.12 15.12
N LEU A 111 29.74 17.73 15.63
CA LEU A 111 28.55 18.15 14.88
C LEU A 111 28.40 19.67 14.96
N GLU A 112 28.35 20.30 13.78
CA GLU A 112 28.06 21.73 13.63
C GLU A 112 26.75 21.93 12.88
N PHE A 113 25.78 22.59 13.52
CA PHE A 113 24.44 22.77 12.95
C PHE A 113 24.34 24.09 12.20
N VAL A 114 23.90 24.05 10.95
CA VAL A 114 23.55 25.25 10.18
C VAL A 114 22.02 25.32 10.09
N MET A 115 21.43 26.28 10.78
CA MET A 115 19.98 26.43 10.90
C MET A 115 19.56 27.90 10.87
N THR A 116 18.41 28.19 10.25
CA THR A 116 17.71 29.46 10.43
C THR A 116 16.86 29.36 11.67
N VAL A 117 17.03 30.29 12.60
CA VAL A 117 16.32 30.33 13.89
C VAL A 117 15.80 31.76 14.08
N PRO A 118 14.48 31.98 14.10
CA PRO A 118 13.94 33.31 14.35
C PRO A 118 14.15 33.73 15.80
N ILE A 119 14.09 35.04 16.06
CA ILE A 119 14.24 35.62 17.41
C ILE A 119 13.22 35.01 18.40
N SER A 120 12.01 34.69 17.93
CA SER A 120 10.95 34.07 18.73
C SER A 120 11.27 32.65 19.22
N GLU A 121 12.24 31.97 18.61
CA GLU A 121 12.63 30.59 18.94
C GLU A 121 14.05 30.52 19.51
N HIS A 122 14.61 31.66 19.92
CA HIS A 122 15.89 31.71 20.64
C HIS A 122 15.86 30.82 21.90
N GLU A 123 16.99 30.15 22.15
CA GLU A 123 17.21 29.17 23.22
C GLU A 123 16.36 27.90 23.16
N THR A 124 15.59 27.69 22.08
CA THR A 124 14.85 26.43 21.90
C THR A 124 15.81 25.25 21.89
N THR A 125 15.46 24.19 22.62
CA THR A 125 16.30 23.02 22.84
C THR A 125 16.04 21.93 21.82
N TRP A 126 17.12 21.32 21.31
CA TRP A 126 17.10 20.22 20.36
C TRP A 126 17.88 19.03 20.94
N ASN A 127 17.25 17.87 21.01
CA ASN A 127 17.85 16.65 21.55
C ASN A 127 18.54 15.87 20.43
N ILE A 128 19.86 15.70 20.53
CA ILE A 128 20.70 15.05 19.53
C ILE A 128 21.26 13.76 20.10
N ARG A 129 21.03 12.63 19.43
CA ARG A 129 21.47 11.31 19.88
C ARG A 129 22.48 10.70 18.91
N MET A 130 23.44 9.98 19.48
CA MET A 130 24.32 9.06 18.77
C MET A 130 24.51 7.80 19.62
N GLY A 131 23.78 6.73 19.26
CA GLY A 131 23.65 5.55 20.09
C GLY A 131 23.03 5.89 21.45
N GLU A 132 23.69 5.52 22.55
CA GLU A 132 23.24 5.80 23.91
C GLU A 132 23.55 7.24 24.39
N GLN A 133 24.41 7.97 23.67
CA GLN A 133 24.76 9.34 24.03
C GLN A 133 23.68 10.31 23.60
N LEU A 134 23.23 11.17 24.52
CA LEU A 134 22.30 12.26 24.28
C LEU A 134 22.98 13.59 24.65
N GLN A 135 22.91 14.55 23.74
CA GLN A 135 23.32 15.95 23.98
C GLN A 135 22.21 16.90 23.59
N VAL A 136 22.18 18.07 24.23
CA VAL A 136 21.18 19.11 23.98
C VAL A 136 21.86 20.31 23.32
N LEU A 137 21.34 20.70 22.16
CA LEU A 137 21.68 21.95 21.50
C LEU A 137 20.65 23.02 21.89
N LYS A 138 21.10 24.15 22.45
CA LYS A 138 20.27 25.35 22.58
C LYS A 138 20.49 26.24 21.37
N ALA A 139 19.43 26.51 20.62
CA ALA A 139 19.50 27.27 19.37
C ALA A 139 19.70 28.77 19.60
N ASN A 140 20.62 29.39 18.89
CA ASN A 140 20.78 30.84 18.81
C ASN A 140 20.13 31.38 17.55
N THR A 141 19.57 32.60 17.64
CA THR A 141 19.04 33.33 16.48
C THR A 141 20.05 33.33 15.34
N SER A 142 19.63 32.94 14.15
CA SER A 142 20.51 32.80 12.99
C SER A 142 19.74 32.92 11.69
N ASP A 143 20.41 33.46 10.66
CA ASP A 143 19.88 33.51 9.29
C ASP A 143 20.14 32.21 8.50
N GLY A 144 20.85 31.24 9.08
CA GLY A 144 21.16 29.96 8.46
C GLY A 144 22.36 29.99 7.50
N LYS A 145 23.16 31.06 7.47
CA LYS A 145 24.38 31.10 6.64
C LYS A 145 25.60 30.52 7.34
N GLN A 146 25.68 30.66 8.66
CA GLN A 146 26.79 30.18 9.49
C GLN A 146 26.32 29.10 10.47
N PRO A 147 27.23 28.23 10.94
CA PRO A 147 26.92 27.31 12.01
C PRO A 147 26.47 28.02 13.29
N GLN A 148 25.67 27.31 14.07
CA GLN A 148 25.36 27.65 15.46
C GLN A 148 26.66 27.68 16.27
N THR A 149 26.73 28.57 17.26
CA THR A 149 27.95 28.80 18.06
C THR A 149 28.35 27.59 18.91
N LYS A 150 27.41 26.69 19.19
CA LYS A 150 27.66 25.47 19.96
C LYS A 150 27.91 24.28 19.03
N THR A 151 29.13 23.78 19.04
CA THR A 151 29.48 22.45 18.51
C THR A 151 29.13 21.37 19.54
N LEU A 152 28.55 20.27 19.07
CA LEU A 152 28.33 19.05 19.87
C LEU A 152 29.41 18.02 19.56
N THR A 153 29.78 17.22 20.56
CA THR A 153 30.89 16.25 20.43
C THR A 153 30.49 14.91 21.00
N PHE A 154 30.54 13.86 20.18
CA PHE A 154 30.24 12.48 20.58
C PHE A 154 31.51 11.62 20.48
N ASN A 155 31.60 10.57 21.29
CA ASN A 155 32.73 9.64 21.23
C ASN A 155 32.29 8.25 20.79
N VAL A 156 32.79 7.79 19.65
CA VAL A 156 32.48 6.48 19.06
C VAL A 156 33.46 5.47 19.60
N LYS A 157 32.98 4.54 20.42
CA LYS A 157 33.84 3.57 21.12
C LYS A 157 34.24 2.37 20.27
N LYS A 158 33.47 2.04 19.23
CA LYS A 158 33.67 0.84 18.41
C LYS A 158 33.35 1.13 16.94
N PRO A 159 34.14 0.56 16.02
CA PRO A 159 33.79 0.53 14.60
C PRO A 159 32.41 -0.08 14.34
N GLY A 160 31.77 0.36 13.26
CA GLY A 160 30.53 -0.22 12.75
C GLY A 160 29.49 0.83 12.35
N LYS A 161 28.23 0.38 12.31
CA LYS A 161 27.08 1.22 11.98
C LYS A 161 26.66 2.05 13.19
N HIS A 162 26.56 3.36 13.02
CA HIS A 162 26.06 4.33 13.99
C HIS A 162 24.98 5.22 13.36
N SER A 163 24.20 5.92 14.19
CA SER A 163 23.20 6.89 13.72
C SER A 163 23.37 8.23 14.42
N VAL A 164 23.18 9.32 13.68
CA VAL A 164 22.89 10.64 14.25
C VAL A 164 21.39 10.85 14.18
N GLU A 165 20.77 11.22 15.30
CA GLU A 165 19.33 11.40 15.40
C GLU A 165 18.98 12.74 16.06
N ILE A 166 17.99 13.43 15.50
CA ILE A 166 17.29 14.53 16.16
C ILE A 166 16.03 13.91 16.76
N ASP A 167 15.99 13.80 18.09
CA ASP A 167 14.96 13.08 18.83
C ASP A 167 13.83 14.04 19.25
N CYS A 168 12.66 13.87 18.62
CA CYS A 168 11.48 14.66 18.90
C CYS A 168 10.51 13.97 19.88
N GLN A 169 10.89 12.83 20.46
CA GLN A 169 10.08 12.19 21.51
C GLN A 169 10.13 13.00 22.81
N LEU A 170 11.22 13.75 23.04
CA LEU A 170 11.42 14.59 24.22
C LEU A 170 11.01 16.06 23.99
N THR A 171 11.18 16.57 22.77
CA THR A 171 10.87 17.96 22.43
C THR A 171 10.51 18.05 20.95
N ALA A 172 9.28 18.49 20.64
CA ALA A 172 8.85 18.67 19.26
C ALA A 172 9.71 19.73 18.54
N PRO A 173 9.88 19.64 17.21
CA PRO A 173 10.60 20.66 16.45
C PRO A 173 9.96 22.04 16.62
N ALA A 174 10.80 23.08 16.69
CA ALA A 174 10.34 24.46 16.66
C ALA A 174 9.65 24.76 15.32
N ALA A 175 8.64 25.63 15.33
CA ALA A 175 7.71 25.80 14.21
C ALA A 175 8.38 26.46 12.99
N ASP A 176 9.21 27.48 13.23
CA ASP A 176 9.78 28.34 12.20
C ASP A 176 11.28 28.10 11.99
N THR A 177 11.91 27.28 12.83
CA THR A 177 13.31 26.87 12.68
C THR A 177 13.48 25.93 11.49
N ARG A 178 14.50 26.20 10.67
CA ARG A 178 14.87 25.39 9.50
C ARG A 178 16.29 24.86 9.64
N ILE A 179 16.44 23.54 9.60
CA ILE A 179 17.74 22.87 9.64
C ILE A 179 18.21 22.67 8.20
N HIS A 180 19.22 23.43 7.77
CA HIS A 180 19.75 23.34 6.41
C HIS A 180 20.72 22.17 6.27
N ARG A 181 21.68 22.06 7.20
CA ARG A 181 22.66 20.96 7.23
C ARG A 181 23.32 20.80 8.60
N ILE A 182 23.90 19.63 8.82
CA ILE A 182 24.76 19.31 9.97
C ILE A 182 26.09 18.83 9.41
N MET A 183 27.19 19.49 9.78
CA MET A 183 28.53 19.13 9.34
C MET A 183 29.17 18.21 10.38
N LEU A 184 29.63 17.04 9.94
CA LEU A 184 30.31 16.05 10.77
C LEU A 184 31.79 16.08 10.46
N SER A 185 32.62 16.07 11.51
CA SER A 185 34.08 15.99 11.41
C SER A 185 34.67 15.26 12.63
N GLY A 186 35.98 15.00 12.62
CA GLY A 186 36.69 14.32 13.70
C GLY A 186 37.28 12.97 13.27
N ASP A 187 38.04 12.35 14.17
CA ASP A 187 38.85 11.16 13.87
C ASP A 187 38.00 10.01 13.32
N ALA A 188 36.82 9.78 13.90
CA ALA A 188 35.91 8.71 13.46
C ALA A 188 35.22 9.01 12.11
N ILE A 189 35.31 10.24 11.58
CA ILE A 189 34.69 10.66 10.32
C ILE A 189 35.65 10.57 9.12
N ASN A 190 36.96 10.64 9.33
CA ASN A 190 37.96 10.71 8.25
C ASN A 190 37.78 9.64 7.17
N ASN A 191 37.48 8.40 7.59
CA ASN A 191 37.24 7.25 6.70
C ASN A 191 35.78 6.75 6.76
N ALA A 192 34.87 7.54 7.34
CA ALA A 192 33.48 7.16 7.48
C ALA A 192 32.72 7.27 6.15
N HIS A 193 31.60 6.56 6.09
CA HIS A 193 30.67 6.61 4.99
C HIS A 193 29.28 6.96 5.50
N LEU A 194 28.63 7.94 4.88
CA LEU A 194 27.19 8.14 5.03
C LEU A 194 26.47 7.00 4.33
N LEU A 195 25.75 6.18 5.09
CA LEU A 195 24.98 5.09 4.52
C LEU A 195 23.74 5.65 3.83
N ARG A 196 23.52 5.19 2.60
CA ARG A 196 22.46 5.66 1.72
C ARG A 196 21.49 4.53 1.41
N ALA A 197 20.21 4.87 1.36
CA ALA A 197 19.16 4.02 0.82
C ALA A 197 18.16 4.90 0.06
N ARG A 198 17.30 4.27 -0.74
CA ARG A 198 16.19 4.99 -1.37
C ARG A 198 15.33 5.63 -0.27
N TRP A 199 14.91 6.88 -0.45
CA TRP A 199 14.18 7.65 0.60
C TRP A 199 12.97 6.92 1.17
N ARG A 200 12.36 6.08 0.34
CA ARG A 200 11.28 5.14 0.64
C ARG A 200 11.65 3.81 0.00
N PRO A 201 11.38 2.68 0.65
CA PRO A 201 11.71 1.40 0.07
C PRO A 201 10.97 1.16 -1.25
N ALA A 202 11.58 0.37 -2.13
CA ALA A 202 10.90 -0.18 -3.30
C ALA A 202 9.80 -1.16 -2.88
N ALA A 203 8.76 -1.25 -3.69
CA ALA A 203 7.62 -2.07 -3.33
C ALA A 203 8.01 -3.53 -3.54
N ALA A 204 8.08 -4.33 -2.47
CA ALA A 204 8.38 -5.74 -2.63
C ALA A 204 7.18 -6.47 -3.20
N HIS A 205 7.34 -7.04 -4.40
CA HIS A 205 6.30 -7.82 -5.07
C HIS A 205 6.48 -9.32 -4.79
N CYS A 206 5.38 -10.01 -4.52
CA CYS A 206 5.35 -11.45 -4.30
C CYS A 206 4.25 -12.09 -5.15
N ARG A 207 4.42 -13.35 -5.55
CA ARG A 207 3.38 -14.13 -6.23
C ARG A 207 3.25 -15.50 -5.59
N TYR A 208 2.02 -15.81 -5.20
CA TYR A 208 1.60 -17.08 -4.63
C TYR A 208 0.87 -17.91 -5.68
N GLN A 209 1.00 -19.23 -5.60
CA GLN A 209 0.42 -20.17 -6.56
C GLN A 209 -0.32 -21.29 -5.85
N ALA A 210 -1.40 -21.75 -6.49
CA ALA A 210 -2.04 -23.01 -6.15
C ALA A 210 -1.08 -24.15 -6.52
N PRO A 211 -0.92 -25.17 -5.68
CA PRO A 211 -0.08 -26.31 -6.00
C PRO A 211 -0.75 -27.15 -7.12
N ALA A 212 0.04 -27.98 -7.80
CA ALA A 212 -0.40 -28.66 -9.03
C ALA A 212 -1.60 -29.60 -8.81
N GLU A 213 -1.69 -30.18 -7.62
CA GLU A 213 -2.77 -31.06 -7.17
C GLU A 213 -4.10 -30.34 -6.90
N CYS A 214 -4.13 -29.01 -6.87
CA CYS A 214 -5.36 -28.23 -6.65
C CYS A 214 -6.17 -28.13 -7.96
N PRO A 215 -7.33 -28.82 -8.06
CA PRO A 215 -8.13 -28.81 -9.28
C PRO A 215 -8.92 -27.50 -9.39
N SER A 216 -8.83 -26.84 -10.55
CA SER A 216 -9.66 -25.69 -10.94
C SER A 216 -9.93 -24.65 -9.83
N PRO A 217 -8.88 -24.04 -9.23
CA PRO A 217 -9.04 -23.15 -8.09
C PRO A 217 -9.86 -21.92 -8.46
N LYS A 218 -10.95 -21.65 -7.74
CA LYS A 218 -11.79 -20.44 -7.94
C LYS A 218 -11.87 -19.53 -6.72
N MET A 219 -11.21 -19.91 -5.63
CA MET A 219 -11.17 -19.14 -4.41
C MET A 219 -9.80 -19.27 -3.75
N TRP A 220 -9.37 -18.20 -3.08
CA TRP A 220 -8.25 -18.25 -2.16
C TRP A 220 -8.59 -17.57 -0.84
N VAL A 221 -7.87 -17.95 0.20
CA VAL A 221 -7.84 -17.31 1.52
C VAL A 221 -6.39 -17.04 1.90
N PHE A 222 -6.10 -15.85 2.44
CA PHE A 222 -4.79 -15.50 2.97
C PHE A 222 -4.89 -14.82 4.33
N GLU A 223 -3.94 -15.16 5.19
CA GLU A 223 -3.64 -14.48 6.45
C GLU A 223 -2.32 -13.70 6.30
N THR A 224 -2.33 -12.43 6.72
CA THR A 224 -1.17 -11.54 6.69
C THR A 224 -0.92 -10.93 8.07
N VAL A 225 0.34 -10.96 8.51
CA VAL A 225 0.81 -10.28 9.73
C VAL A 225 2.07 -9.47 9.42
N ALA A 226 2.25 -8.33 10.07
CA ALA A 226 3.55 -7.66 10.10
C ALA A 226 4.38 -8.20 11.27
N THR A 227 5.66 -8.44 11.04
CA THR A 227 6.61 -8.81 12.11
C THR A 227 7.50 -7.65 12.54
N THR A 228 7.34 -6.49 11.89
CA THR A 228 8.05 -5.24 12.20
C THR A 228 7.01 -4.15 12.47
N PRO A 229 7.15 -3.35 13.54
CA PRO A 229 6.30 -2.20 13.78
C PRO A 229 6.65 -1.09 12.78
N ALA A 230 6.05 -1.17 11.60
CA ALA A 230 6.24 -0.21 10.54
C ALA A 230 5.01 -0.19 9.62
N SER A 231 4.59 1.00 9.23
CA SER A 231 3.44 1.19 8.35
C SER A 231 3.70 0.60 6.97
N SER A 232 2.71 -0.07 6.39
CA SER A 232 2.78 -0.56 5.02
C SER A 232 1.39 -0.76 4.42
N TYR A 233 1.25 -0.51 3.14
CA TYR A 233 0.11 -0.96 2.35
C TYR A 233 0.46 -2.31 1.73
N SER A 234 -0.31 -3.34 2.10
CA SER A 234 0.08 -4.73 1.85
C SER A 234 -1.03 -5.58 1.20
N PRO A 235 -1.60 -5.17 0.04
CA PRO A 235 -2.74 -5.87 -0.55
C PRO A 235 -2.36 -7.13 -1.34
N ILE A 236 -3.37 -7.92 -1.66
CA ILE A 236 -3.30 -8.98 -2.67
C ILE A 236 -3.83 -8.43 -4.00
N THR A 237 -3.11 -8.68 -5.09
CA THR A 237 -3.52 -8.25 -6.43
C THR A 237 -4.63 -9.17 -6.94
N THR A 238 -5.64 -8.60 -7.58
CA THR A 238 -6.78 -9.33 -8.13
C THR A 238 -6.97 -8.99 -9.61
N PRO A 239 -7.71 -9.80 -10.39
CA PRO A 239 -7.99 -9.48 -11.80
C PRO A 239 -8.72 -8.14 -12.02
N PHE A 240 -9.35 -7.58 -10.98
CA PHE A 240 -10.02 -6.27 -11.06
C PHE A 240 -9.21 -5.11 -10.46
N GLY A 241 -8.07 -5.37 -9.82
CA GLY A 241 -7.28 -4.36 -9.12
C GLY A 241 -6.56 -4.93 -7.91
N TYR A 242 -6.87 -4.42 -6.72
CA TYR A 242 -6.26 -4.84 -5.45
C TYR A 242 -7.35 -5.10 -4.40
N TYR A 243 -7.12 -6.10 -3.55
CA TYR A 243 -7.91 -6.38 -2.36
C TYR A 243 -7.01 -6.53 -1.13
N GLY A 244 -7.15 -5.62 -0.18
CA GLY A 244 -6.31 -5.58 1.03
C GLY A 244 -6.35 -4.23 1.73
N THR A 245 -5.73 -4.15 2.90
CA THR A 245 -5.67 -2.92 3.72
C THR A 245 -4.23 -2.56 4.10
N SER A 246 -4.08 -1.45 4.83
CA SER A 246 -2.81 -0.97 5.35
C SER A 246 -2.60 -1.42 6.79
N LEU A 247 -1.35 -1.62 7.15
CA LEU A 247 -0.86 -1.79 8.51
C LEU A 247 -0.30 -0.44 9.01
N SER A 248 -0.54 -0.13 10.27
CA SER A 248 -0.10 1.10 10.96
C SER A 248 1.39 1.04 11.33
N SER A 249 1.90 2.12 11.92
CA SER A 249 3.25 2.19 12.53
C SER A 249 3.50 1.09 13.55
N GLU A 250 2.47 0.54 14.17
CA GLU A 250 2.59 -0.56 15.14
C GLU A 250 2.60 -1.94 14.45
N GLY A 251 2.51 -1.99 13.12
CA GLY A 251 2.41 -3.24 12.37
C GLY A 251 1.04 -3.93 12.49
N LYS A 252 0.00 -3.19 12.88
CA LYS A 252 -1.36 -3.71 13.10
C LYS A 252 -2.35 -3.07 12.13
N VAL A 253 -3.53 -3.65 11.99
CA VAL A 253 -4.62 -3.02 11.25
C VAL A 253 -5.22 -1.91 12.11
N ALA A 254 -5.26 -0.70 11.58
CA ALA A 254 -5.74 0.47 12.31
C ALA A 254 -7.24 0.38 12.63
N LYS A 255 -7.66 1.06 13.70
CA LYS A 255 -9.06 1.23 14.07
C LYS A 255 -9.83 1.94 12.95
N GLY A 256 -11.00 1.41 12.59
CA GLY A 256 -11.83 1.96 11.50
C GLY A 256 -11.33 1.61 10.10
N ALA A 257 -10.36 0.71 9.96
CA ALA A 257 -9.83 0.35 8.65
C ALA A 257 -10.85 -0.43 7.80
N GLY A 258 -10.87 -0.10 6.52
CA GLY A 258 -11.54 -0.87 5.46
C GLY A 258 -10.53 -1.50 4.51
N PHE A 259 -11.03 -2.26 3.53
CA PHE A 259 -10.22 -2.79 2.44
C PHE A 259 -10.29 -1.90 1.20
N ASN A 260 -9.20 -1.84 0.45
CA ASN A 260 -9.30 -1.41 -0.94
C ASN A 260 -10.09 -2.47 -1.72
N PHE A 261 -11.19 -2.07 -2.35
CA PHE A 261 -11.92 -2.85 -3.34
C PHE A 261 -12.29 -1.88 -4.47
N SER A 262 -11.35 -1.69 -5.38
CA SER A 262 -11.47 -0.71 -6.47
C SER A 262 -11.49 -1.45 -7.80
N MET A 263 -12.67 -1.57 -8.41
CA MET A 263 -12.83 -2.21 -9.70
C MET A 263 -12.67 -1.18 -10.81
N TRP A 264 -11.61 -1.34 -11.60
CA TRP A 264 -11.25 -0.39 -12.65
C TRP A 264 -12.11 -0.54 -13.90
N ALA A 265 -12.64 0.60 -14.38
CA ALA A 265 -13.30 0.69 -15.68
C ALA A 265 -12.29 1.12 -16.76
N VAL A 266 -11.50 2.16 -16.47
CA VAL A 266 -10.54 2.80 -17.39
C VAL A 266 -9.25 3.18 -16.66
N SER A 267 -8.10 2.94 -17.29
CA SER A 267 -6.78 3.32 -16.77
C SER A 267 -6.49 4.82 -16.94
N MET A 268 -5.52 5.34 -16.19
CA MET A 268 -4.99 6.70 -16.40
C MET A 268 -4.56 6.91 -17.86
N GLY A 269 -4.95 8.05 -18.46
CA GLY A 269 -4.51 8.45 -19.80
C GLY A 269 -5.26 7.83 -20.99
N ALA A 270 -6.11 6.82 -20.78
CA ALA A 270 -7.08 6.43 -21.80
C ALA A 270 -8.13 7.54 -21.98
N ASP A 271 -8.77 7.61 -23.16
CA ASP A 271 -9.73 8.64 -23.53
C ASP A 271 -10.60 9.04 -22.34
N LYS A 272 -10.73 10.35 -22.07
CA LYS A 272 -11.41 10.92 -20.88
C LYS A 272 -12.92 10.61 -20.83
N LYS A 273 -13.39 9.60 -21.58
CA LYS A 273 -14.76 9.14 -21.66
C LYS A 273 -14.94 7.82 -20.91
N ALA A 274 -16.08 7.68 -20.28
CA ALA A 274 -16.47 6.42 -19.66
C ALA A 274 -16.84 5.39 -20.75
N PRO A 275 -16.53 4.10 -20.56
CA PRO A 275 -16.87 3.07 -21.53
C PRO A 275 -18.38 2.80 -21.51
N PRO A 276 -18.93 2.16 -22.56
CA PRO A 276 -20.34 1.78 -22.63
C PRO A 276 -20.77 1.02 -21.38
N ILE A 277 -22.04 1.16 -20.98
CA ILE A 277 -22.59 0.59 -19.73
C ILE A 277 -22.39 -0.94 -19.64
N GLN A 278 -22.39 -1.63 -20.78
CA GLN A 278 -22.18 -3.08 -20.87
C GLN A 278 -20.73 -3.49 -20.60
N GLN A 279 -19.77 -2.57 -20.69
CA GLN A 279 -18.34 -2.80 -20.45
C GLN A 279 -17.90 -2.39 -19.04
N MET A 280 -18.80 -1.82 -18.26
CA MET A 280 -18.50 -1.20 -16.98
C MET A 280 -18.53 -2.20 -15.83
N PRO A 281 -17.62 -2.07 -14.86
CA PRO A 281 -17.74 -2.80 -13.62
C PRO A 281 -18.97 -2.32 -12.82
N ARG A 282 -19.64 -3.26 -12.14
CA ARG A 282 -20.83 -3.02 -11.31
C ARG A 282 -20.54 -3.51 -9.90
N LEU A 283 -20.94 -2.76 -8.88
CA LEU A 283 -20.88 -3.20 -7.48
C LEU A 283 -22.21 -3.87 -7.13
N ILE A 284 -22.21 -5.09 -6.61
CA ILE A 284 -23.46 -5.84 -6.44
C ILE A 284 -23.93 -5.84 -4.99
N GLY A 285 -23.11 -6.31 -4.06
CA GLY A 285 -23.53 -6.46 -2.67
C GLY A 285 -22.38 -6.29 -1.68
N THR A 286 -22.73 -6.10 -0.42
CA THR A 286 -21.81 -6.00 0.70
C THR A 286 -22.53 -6.40 1.99
N GLY A 287 -21.83 -7.11 2.87
CA GLY A 287 -22.26 -7.43 4.23
C GLY A 287 -21.97 -6.31 5.23
N LEU A 288 -21.65 -5.10 4.75
CA LEU A 288 -21.41 -3.91 5.56
C LEU A 288 -22.56 -2.91 5.34
N PRO A 289 -23.51 -2.80 6.29
CA PRO A 289 -24.72 -1.99 6.11
C PRO A 289 -24.43 -0.51 5.87
N ASP A 290 -23.37 0.04 6.46
CA ASP A 290 -23.00 1.46 6.32
C ASP A 290 -22.21 1.77 5.03
N ALA A 291 -21.77 0.75 4.29
CA ALA A 291 -20.95 0.94 3.10
C ALA A 291 -21.76 1.57 1.95
N SER A 292 -21.29 2.63 1.30
CA SER A 292 -21.98 3.22 0.14
C SER A 292 -21.35 2.79 -1.19
N TYR A 293 -22.20 2.63 -2.21
CA TYR A 293 -21.81 2.35 -3.58
C TYR A 293 -21.26 3.63 -4.21
N SER A 294 -20.01 3.63 -4.67
CA SER A 294 -19.35 4.85 -5.17
C SER A 294 -18.33 4.60 -6.29
N SER A 295 -17.57 5.66 -6.62
CA SER A 295 -16.54 5.67 -7.65
C SER A 295 -15.19 6.24 -7.16
N PHE A 296 -14.19 6.18 -8.04
CA PHE A 296 -12.90 6.86 -7.91
C PHE A 296 -12.44 7.42 -9.28
N GLY A 297 -11.57 8.44 -9.26
CA GLY A 297 -11.19 9.18 -10.48
C GLY A 297 -9.75 9.75 -10.57
N HIS A 298 -8.89 9.58 -9.56
CA HIS A 298 -7.59 10.26 -9.50
C HIS A 298 -6.48 9.61 -10.35
N GLU A 299 -6.41 8.27 -10.37
CA GLU A 299 -5.36 7.51 -11.09
C GLU A 299 -5.94 6.67 -12.24
N GLY A 300 -7.14 7.04 -12.69
CA GLY A 300 -8.03 6.24 -13.53
C GLY A 300 -9.43 6.26 -12.95
N THR A 301 -10.36 5.56 -13.59
CA THR A 301 -11.78 5.66 -13.24
C THR A 301 -12.41 4.29 -13.08
N GLY A 302 -13.22 4.14 -12.03
CA GLY A 302 -13.88 2.89 -11.71
C GLY A 302 -14.83 3.01 -10.53
N VAL A 303 -15.19 1.87 -9.95
CA VAL A 303 -16.19 1.74 -8.90
C VAL A 303 -15.57 1.19 -7.62
N LYS A 304 -16.06 1.63 -6.46
CA LYS A 304 -15.62 1.15 -5.14
C LYS A 304 -16.67 1.39 -4.06
N PHE A 305 -16.59 0.60 -3.00
CA PHE A 305 -17.32 0.91 -1.76
C PHE A 305 -16.63 2.06 -0.98
N ARG A 306 -17.42 2.89 -0.30
CA ARG A 306 -17.00 3.92 0.65
C ARG A 306 -17.64 3.63 2.01
N ASN A 307 -17.09 4.18 3.09
CA ASN A 307 -17.58 3.95 4.47
C ASN A 307 -17.66 2.45 4.85
N ALA A 308 -16.93 1.61 4.13
CA ALA A 308 -16.89 0.17 4.35
C ALA A 308 -15.82 -0.16 5.38
N VAL A 309 -16.20 -0.10 6.66
CA VAL A 309 -15.30 -0.40 7.79
C VAL A 309 -15.33 -1.91 8.06
N ALA A 310 -14.20 -2.58 7.87
CA ALA A 310 -14.06 -4.00 8.17
C ALA A 310 -13.55 -4.25 9.60
N TYR A 311 -12.68 -3.36 10.10
CA TYR A 311 -12.03 -3.47 11.40
C TYR A 311 -12.38 -2.25 12.29
N PRO A 312 -13.59 -2.17 12.85
CA PRO A 312 -14.01 -1.03 13.67
C PRO A 312 -13.15 -0.84 14.92
N ASN A 313 -12.52 -1.91 15.42
CA ASN A 313 -11.64 -1.91 16.59
C ASN A 313 -10.16 -2.14 16.25
N GLY A 314 -9.80 -2.21 14.96
CA GLY A 314 -8.49 -2.67 14.51
C GLY A 314 -8.35 -4.20 14.60
N ALA A 315 -7.18 -4.71 14.23
CA ALA A 315 -6.84 -6.14 14.32
C ALA A 315 -5.32 -6.37 14.29
N ASP A 316 -4.86 -7.49 14.83
CA ASP A 316 -3.44 -7.87 14.77
C ASP A 316 -3.05 -8.50 13.42
N ARG A 317 -4.03 -9.03 12.69
CA ARG A 317 -3.83 -9.74 11.43
C ARG A 317 -4.93 -9.43 10.42
N ILE A 318 -4.58 -9.57 9.14
CA ILE A 318 -5.52 -9.44 8.03
C ILE A 318 -5.85 -10.83 7.53
N ILE A 319 -7.10 -11.26 7.64
CA ILE A 319 -7.59 -12.53 7.09
C ILE A 319 -8.63 -12.21 6.02
N GLN A 320 -8.31 -12.53 4.78
CA GLN A 320 -9.08 -12.11 3.62
C GLN A 320 -9.25 -13.25 2.60
N ALA A 321 -10.38 -13.26 1.91
CA ALA A 321 -10.68 -14.22 0.86
C ALA A 321 -11.16 -13.56 -0.42
N MET A 322 -10.95 -14.23 -1.54
CA MET A 322 -11.60 -13.88 -2.81
C MET A 322 -12.11 -15.13 -3.49
N ARG A 323 -13.36 -15.10 -3.95
CA ARG A 323 -13.99 -16.09 -4.82
C ARG A 323 -14.34 -15.45 -6.15
N VAL A 324 -14.23 -16.21 -7.24
CA VAL A 324 -14.67 -15.79 -8.57
C VAL A 324 -15.63 -16.79 -9.20
N GLU A 325 -16.62 -16.27 -9.90
CA GLU A 325 -17.56 -17.04 -10.69
C GLU A 325 -17.77 -16.35 -12.03
N THR A 326 -17.67 -17.08 -13.13
CA THR A 326 -17.92 -16.54 -14.47
C THR A 326 -19.12 -17.25 -15.08
N GLN A 327 -20.10 -16.46 -15.51
CA GLN A 327 -21.30 -16.93 -16.18
C GLN A 327 -21.66 -15.94 -17.30
N ASP A 328 -22.02 -16.44 -18.48
CA ASP A 328 -22.49 -15.65 -19.62
C ASP A 328 -21.57 -14.47 -20.00
N GLY A 329 -20.25 -14.68 -19.93
CA GLY A 329 -19.25 -13.66 -20.25
C GLY A 329 -19.07 -12.57 -19.20
N ILE A 330 -19.64 -12.73 -17.99
CA ILE A 330 -19.49 -11.82 -16.85
C ILE A 330 -18.81 -12.58 -15.71
N THR A 331 -17.72 -12.02 -15.17
CA THR A 331 -17.08 -12.52 -13.95
C THR A 331 -17.57 -11.72 -12.75
N THR A 332 -18.11 -12.42 -11.77
CA THR A 332 -18.42 -11.90 -10.45
C THR A 332 -17.28 -12.21 -9.49
N TYR A 333 -16.83 -11.19 -8.77
CA TYR A 333 -15.82 -11.28 -7.73
C TYR A 333 -16.50 -11.09 -6.38
N TYR A 334 -16.22 -11.97 -5.44
CA TYR A 334 -16.70 -11.89 -4.06
C TYR A 334 -15.49 -11.80 -3.15
N ALA A 335 -15.37 -10.69 -2.43
CA ALA A 335 -14.28 -10.44 -1.49
C ALA A 335 -14.81 -10.49 -0.06
N TYR A 336 -14.14 -11.26 0.79
CA TYR A 336 -14.52 -11.47 2.19
C TYR A 336 -13.38 -11.11 3.13
N PHE A 337 -13.73 -10.79 4.37
CA PHE A 337 -12.79 -10.74 5.48
C PHE A 337 -13.33 -11.58 6.63
N TYR A 338 -12.44 -12.17 7.42
CA TYR A 338 -12.83 -12.91 8.60
C TYR A 338 -12.90 -11.93 9.78
N ASN A 339 -14.08 -11.78 10.36
CA ASN A 339 -14.28 -11.00 11.57
C ASN A 339 -13.95 -11.88 12.77
N GLU A 340 -12.79 -11.64 13.40
CA GLU A 340 -12.33 -12.45 14.52
C GLU A 340 -13.18 -12.27 15.78
N THR A 341 -13.84 -11.11 15.96
CA THR A 341 -14.72 -10.85 17.11
C THR A 341 -15.99 -11.70 17.04
N SER A 342 -16.59 -11.82 15.85
CA SER A 342 -17.79 -12.64 15.63
C SER A 342 -17.50 -14.03 15.07
N GLN A 343 -16.23 -14.36 14.88
CA GLN A 343 -15.73 -15.64 14.34
C GLN A 343 -16.44 -16.09 13.06
N ARG A 344 -16.73 -15.14 12.15
CA ARG A 344 -17.42 -15.42 10.89
C ARG A 344 -16.81 -14.68 9.70
N TRP A 345 -16.97 -15.25 8.51
CA TRP A 345 -16.71 -14.54 7.27
C TRP A 345 -17.80 -13.51 6.99
N VAL A 346 -17.39 -12.32 6.57
CA VAL A 346 -18.28 -11.23 6.16
C VAL A 346 -17.93 -10.85 4.74
N LEU A 347 -18.94 -10.72 3.88
CA LEU A 347 -18.77 -10.22 2.51
C LEU A 347 -18.36 -8.74 2.59
N TYR A 348 -17.11 -8.43 2.29
CA TYR A 348 -16.68 -7.04 2.17
C TYR A 348 -17.36 -6.37 0.98
N GLY A 349 -17.37 -7.06 -0.15
CA GLY A 349 -17.98 -6.56 -1.37
C GLY A 349 -18.01 -7.61 -2.47
N SER A 350 -19.06 -7.58 -3.27
CA SER A 350 -19.14 -8.29 -4.54
C SER A 350 -19.28 -7.31 -5.70
N GLY A 351 -18.75 -7.69 -6.86
CA GLY A 351 -18.84 -6.87 -8.05
C GLY A 351 -18.66 -7.67 -9.33
N GLN A 352 -19.28 -7.20 -10.41
CA GLN A 352 -19.26 -7.84 -11.72
C GLN A 352 -18.38 -7.06 -12.70
N LYS A 353 -17.68 -7.79 -13.57
CA LYS A 353 -16.95 -7.22 -14.69
C LYS A 353 -17.13 -8.12 -15.92
N PRO A 354 -17.42 -7.56 -17.10
CA PRO A 354 -17.39 -8.30 -18.34
C PRO A 354 -16.01 -8.88 -18.61
N VAL A 355 -15.96 -10.10 -19.13
CA VAL A 355 -14.72 -10.75 -19.56
C VAL A 355 -14.16 -9.99 -20.77
N LYS A 356 -12.96 -9.39 -20.64
CA LYS A 356 -12.27 -8.73 -21.75
C LYS A 356 -11.30 -9.72 -22.40
N ASN A 357 -11.37 -9.86 -23.73
CA ASN A 357 -10.42 -10.57 -24.62
C ASN A 357 -9.49 -11.56 -23.88
N ARG A 358 -10.00 -12.76 -23.57
CA ARG A 358 -9.16 -13.82 -22.99
C ARG A 358 -8.03 -14.13 -23.96
N ARG A 359 -6.80 -14.20 -23.45
CA ARG A 359 -5.70 -14.79 -24.20
C ARG A 359 -6.01 -16.27 -24.42
N LYS A 360 -5.57 -16.84 -25.55
CA LYS A 360 -5.75 -18.27 -25.84
C LYS A 360 -5.16 -19.10 -24.68
N GLY A 361 -5.99 -19.89 -24.00
CA GLY A 361 -5.61 -20.71 -22.84
C GLY A 361 -5.85 -20.07 -21.46
N GLU A 362 -6.39 -18.85 -21.39
CA GLU A 362 -6.76 -18.21 -20.12
C GLU A 362 -8.08 -18.80 -19.55
N THR A 363 -8.02 -19.31 -18.33
CA THR A 363 -9.15 -19.91 -17.61
C THR A 363 -9.70 -18.94 -16.56
N ASP A 364 -10.92 -19.18 -16.06
CA ASP A 364 -11.50 -18.45 -14.92
C ASP A 364 -10.89 -18.85 -13.57
N GLU A 365 -9.76 -19.56 -13.58
CA GLU A 365 -9.15 -20.14 -12.38
C GLU A 365 -8.15 -19.16 -11.76
N LEU A 366 -8.21 -19.04 -10.44
CA LEU A 366 -7.25 -18.32 -9.60
C LEU A 366 -6.02 -19.19 -9.32
N ARG A 367 -5.32 -19.67 -10.36
CA ARG A 367 -4.10 -20.50 -10.16
C ARG A 367 -2.95 -19.75 -9.51
N SER A 368 -2.96 -18.42 -9.58
CA SER A 368 -1.98 -17.60 -8.92
C SER A 368 -2.57 -16.26 -8.52
N THR A 369 -1.99 -15.66 -7.48
CA THR A 369 -2.30 -14.30 -7.07
C THR A 369 -1.02 -13.57 -6.69
N GLY A 370 -0.89 -12.32 -7.11
CA GLY A 370 0.20 -11.46 -6.70
C GLY A 370 -0.11 -10.73 -5.39
N SER A 371 0.89 -10.07 -4.85
CA SER A 371 0.80 -9.17 -3.72
C SER A 371 1.99 -8.22 -3.74
N PHE A 372 1.89 -7.12 -3.00
CA PHE A 372 3.04 -6.28 -2.73
C PHE A 372 3.01 -5.72 -1.30
N CYS A 373 4.16 -5.23 -0.86
CA CYS A 373 4.34 -4.42 0.36
C CYS A 373 4.91 -3.07 -0.06
N GLU A 374 4.17 -1.99 0.15
CA GLU A 374 4.52 -0.64 -0.27
C GLU A 374 4.34 0.37 0.87
N VAL A 375 5.06 1.48 0.81
CA VAL A 375 4.89 2.63 1.72
C VAL A 375 4.35 3.81 0.91
N PRO A 376 3.07 4.20 0.98
CA PRO A 376 2.57 5.33 0.21
C PRO A 376 3.05 6.68 0.76
N GLY A 377 3.05 7.73 -0.07
CA GLY A 377 3.37 9.11 0.33
C GLY A 377 4.47 9.76 -0.51
N PRO A 378 4.65 11.10 -0.44
CA PRO A 378 5.71 11.83 -1.15
C PRO A 378 6.97 12.04 -0.28
N PRO A 379 8.16 12.24 -0.89
CA PRO A 379 9.44 12.32 -0.18
C PRO A 379 9.62 13.51 0.76
N ASN A 380 8.79 14.55 0.62
CA ASN A 380 8.86 15.73 1.47
C ASN A 380 8.08 15.58 2.79
N VAL A 381 7.23 14.56 2.92
CA VAL A 381 6.36 14.36 4.09
C VAL A 381 6.92 13.30 5.05
N GLU A 382 7.53 12.25 4.52
CA GLU A 382 8.07 11.15 5.31
C GLU A 382 9.17 10.44 4.51
N ARG A 383 10.23 10.02 5.19
CA ARG A 383 11.33 9.26 4.60
C ARG A 383 11.73 8.12 5.51
N SER A 384 11.22 6.93 5.21
CA SER A 384 11.37 5.74 6.04
C SER A 384 12.01 4.56 5.30
N GLY A 385 12.86 4.86 4.31
CA GLY A 385 13.68 3.88 3.56
C GLY A 385 14.62 3.03 4.43
N ASP A 386 15.13 3.64 5.49
CA ASP A 386 15.94 3.02 6.55
C ASP A 386 15.21 1.96 7.37
N VAL A 387 13.87 1.99 7.37
CA VAL A 387 13.04 1.07 8.15
C VAL A 387 12.73 -0.18 7.34
N LYS A 388 13.24 -1.32 7.80
CA LYS A 388 12.91 -2.63 7.24
C LYS A 388 11.47 -2.99 7.58
N ARG A 389 10.70 -3.34 6.55
CA ARG A 389 9.32 -3.82 6.66
C ARG A 389 9.29 -5.28 6.31
N VAL A 390 8.75 -6.08 7.22
CA VAL A 390 8.64 -7.53 7.05
C VAL A 390 7.20 -7.93 7.32
N ILE A 391 6.60 -8.58 6.32
CA ILE A 391 5.29 -9.20 6.44
C ILE A 391 5.41 -10.70 6.25
N LYS A 392 4.65 -11.44 7.05
CA LYS A 392 4.44 -12.87 6.90
C LYS A 392 3.07 -13.11 6.30
N ARG A 393 2.98 -14.03 5.33
CA ARG A 393 1.72 -14.50 4.76
C ARG A 393 1.65 -16.01 4.69
N ARG A 394 0.48 -16.56 4.97
CA ARG A 394 0.12 -17.94 4.64
C ARG A 394 -1.22 -17.94 3.93
N GLY A 395 -1.46 -18.90 3.05
CA GLY A 395 -2.69 -18.92 2.27
C GLY A 395 -3.05 -20.29 1.75
N TRP A 396 -4.26 -20.37 1.23
CA TRP A 396 -4.86 -21.60 0.70
C TRP A 396 -5.71 -21.29 -0.54
N PHE A 397 -5.77 -22.24 -1.45
CA PHE A 397 -6.64 -22.24 -2.62
C PHE A 397 -7.72 -23.31 -2.44
N TYR A 398 -8.94 -23.00 -2.83
CA TYR A 398 -10.06 -23.93 -2.76
C TYR A 398 -10.25 -24.62 -4.11
N GLY A 399 -10.06 -25.94 -4.14
CA GLY A 399 -10.24 -26.76 -5.32
C GLY A 399 -11.70 -27.05 -5.64
N SER A 400 -12.00 -27.41 -6.89
CA SER A 400 -13.33 -27.86 -7.30
C SER A 400 -13.78 -29.15 -6.62
N ASP A 401 -12.84 -29.89 -6.01
CA ASP A 401 -13.08 -31.05 -5.17
C ASP A 401 -13.48 -30.69 -3.73
N LYS A 402 -13.70 -29.40 -3.45
CA LYS A 402 -14.12 -28.84 -2.17
C LYS A 402 -13.08 -28.95 -1.06
N LYS A 403 -11.79 -29.02 -1.40
CA LYS A 403 -10.68 -29.06 -0.43
C LYS A 403 -9.81 -27.81 -0.49
N TRP A 404 -9.17 -27.53 0.65
CA TRP A 404 -8.18 -26.47 0.79
C TRP A 404 -6.77 -26.98 0.51
N TYR A 405 -6.05 -26.26 -0.35
CA TYR A 405 -4.67 -26.56 -0.75
C TYR A 405 -3.76 -25.42 -0.35
N ARG A 406 -2.67 -25.70 0.37
CA ARG A 406 -1.75 -24.67 0.85
C ARG A 406 -1.07 -23.95 -0.32
N ALA A 407 -1.06 -22.63 -0.28
CA ALA A 407 -0.39 -21.78 -1.25
C ALA A 407 1.14 -21.93 -1.15
N ALA A 408 1.81 -21.90 -2.30
CA ALA A 408 3.27 -21.88 -2.41
C ALA A 408 3.75 -20.56 -3.02
N LEU A 409 5.04 -20.23 -2.84
CA LEU A 409 5.70 -19.22 -3.65
C LEU A 409 5.84 -19.73 -5.09
N SER A 410 5.68 -18.82 -6.05
CA SER A 410 5.99 -19.14 -7.45
C SER A 410 7.43 -19.65 -7.64
N THR A 411 7.67 -20.51 -8.62
CA THR A 411 9.05 -20.85 -9.02
C THR A 411 9.74 -19.57 -9.53
N PRO A 412 11.01 -19.29 -9.13
CA PRO A 412 11.75 -18.16 -9.66
C PRO A 412 11.74 -18.16 -11.18
N SER A 413 11.49 -17.00 -11.78
CA SER A 413 11.60 -16.89 -13.24
C SER A 413 13.06 -17.07 -13.69
N ARG A 414 13.29 -17.47 -14.95
CA ARG A 414 14.64 -17.52 -15.54
C ARG A 414 15.40 -16.19 -15.36
N LYS A 415 14.69 -15.06 -15.37
CA LYS A 415 15.26 -13.72 -15.14
C LYS A 415 15.78 -13.55 -13.70
N GLU A 416 15.06 -14.06 -12.71
CA GLU A 416 15.48 -14.02 -11.30
C GLU A 416 16.71 -14.90 -11.07
N THR A 417 16.74 -16.10 -11.65
CA THR A 417 17.91 -16.98 -11.60
C THR A 417 19.14 -16.32 -12.24
N GLN A 418 18.95 -15.66 -13.40
CA GLN A 418 20.01 -14.91 -14.06
C GLN A 418 20.43 -13.65 -13.29
N ALA A 419 19.54 -13.01 -12.54
CA ALA A 419 19.89 -11.86 -11.70
C ALA A 419 20.88 -12.28 -10.60
N ARG A 420 20.64 -13.45 -9.97
CA ARG A 420 21.60 -14.01 -9.01
C ARG A 420 22.95 -14.32 -9.65
N SER A 421 22.96 -15.04 -10.77
CA SER A 421 24.22 -15.37 -11.46
C SER A 421 25.02 -14.13 -11.84
N ARG A 422 24.35 -13.06 -12.30
CA ARG A 422 25.01 -11.77 -12.63
C ARG A 422 25.56 -11.06 -11.40
N ALA A 423 24.84 -11.10 -10.27
CA ALA A 423 25.33 -10.53 -9.02
C ALA A 423 26.57 -11.28 -8.49
N ASP A 424 26.56 -12.61 -8.55
CA ASP A 424 27.72 -13.44 -8.17
C ASP A 424 28.93 -13.19 -9.09
N GLU A 425 28.70 -12.98 -10.40
CA GLU A 425 29.75 -12.64 -11.36
C GLU A 425 30.32 -11.24 -11.11
N ALA A 426 29.45 -10.23 -10.91
CA ALA A 426 29.86 -8.87 -10.58
C ALA A 426 30.75 -8.83 -9.32
N LEU A 427 30.40 -9.58 -8.27
CA LEU A 427 31.25 -9.69 -7.08
C LEU A 427 32.65 -10.25 -7.38
N LYS A 428 32.76 -11.22 -8.30
CA LYS A 428 34.06 -11.81 -8.70
C LYS A 428 34.90 -10.85 -9.53
N THR A 429 34.26 -10.03 -10.36
CA THR A 429 34.94 -9.10 -11.27
C THR A 429 35.08 -7.68 -10.73
N GLY A 430 34.66 -7.42 -9.48
CA GLY A 430 34.66 -6.09 -8.88
C GLY A 430 33.63 -5.11 -9.48
N GLY A 431 32.59 -5.63 -10.14
CA GLY A 431 31.46 -4.84 -10.66
C GLY A 431 30.37 -4.60 -9.61
N ASP A 432 29.38 -3.76 -9.94
CA ASP A 432 28.21 -3.47 -9.09
C ASP A 432 27.24 -4.67 -9.08
N PRO A 433 27.18 -5.46 -7.99
CA PRO A 433 26.23 -6.56 -7.92
C PRO A 433 24.87 -5.93 -7.69
N HIS A 434 23.95 -6.00 -8.65
CA HIS A 434 22.60 -5.46 -8.46
C HIS A 434 21.95 -6.07 -7.20
N LEU A 435 22.02 -5.35 -6.08
CA LEU A 435 21.55 -5.82 -4.78
C LEU A 435 20.05 -5.57 -4.64
N ASP A 436 19.42 -6.41 -3.81
CA ASP A 436 18.00 -6.27 -3.52
C ASP A 436 17.78 -6.00 -2.02
N SER A 437 17.06 -4.91 -1.74
CA SER A 437 16.46 -4.69 -0.42
C SER A 437 15.16 -5.47 -0.28
N GLU A 438 14.58 -5.93 -1.40
CA GLU A 438 13.38 -6.75 -1.43
C GLU A 438 13.73 -8.23 -1.27
N GLN A 439 12.95 -8.95 -0.47
CA GLN A 439 13.16 -10.38 -0.23
C GLN A 439 11.83 -11.12 -0.20
N ASN A 440 11.78 -12.27 -0.89
CA ASN A 440 10.68 -13.22 -0.80
C ASN A 440 11.23 -14.62 -0.54
N TYR A 441 10.79 -15.26 0.55
CA TYR A 441 11.30 -16.58 0.94
C TYR A 441 10.30 -17.36 1.80
N TYR A 442 10.45 -18.68 1.85
CA TYR A 442 9.72 -19.51 2.80
C TYR A 442 10.27 -19.29 4.22
N ALA A 443 9.39 -19.06 5.19
CA ALA A 443 9.82 -18.95 6.57
C ALA A 443 10.27 -20.33 7.10
N ASN A 444 11.04 -20.34 8.20
CA ASN A 444 11.50 -21.59 8.83
C ASN A 444 10.33 -22.50 9.26
N ASP A 445 9.19 -21.88 9.55
CA ASP A 445 7.92 -22.51 9.93
C ASP A 445 6.97 -22.70 8.74
N TYR A 446 7.44 -22.68 7.49
CA TYR A 446 6.57 -22.92 6.34
C TYR A 446 5.96 -24.34 6.32
N VAL A 447 6.77 -25.38 6.57
CA VAL A 447 6.27 -26.76 6.49
C VAL A 447 5.24 -27.02 7.59
N SER A 448 5.50 -26.55 8.82
CA SER A 448 4.55 -26.66 9.92
C SER A 448 3.35 -25.72 9.72
N GLN A 449 3.56 -24.42 9.57
CA GLN A 449 2.53 -23.39 9.69
C GLN A 449 2.12 -22.68 8.38
N GLY A 450 2.85 -22.89 7.29
CA GLY A 450 2.57 -22.31 5.97
C GLY A 450 3.08 -20.89 5.73
N TRP A 451 3.89 -20.33 6.64
CA TRP A 451 4.35 -18.95 6.55
C TRP A 451 5.41 -18.72 5.46
N MET A 452 5.18 -17.68 4.67
CA MET A 452 6.10 -17.11 3.68
C MET A 452 6.37 -15.65 4.06
N VAL A 453 7.56 -15.15 3.76
CA VAL A 453 7.98 -13.79 4.10
C VAL A 453 8.13 -12.95 2.84
N THR A 454 7.64 -11.71 2.92
CA THR A 454 7.99 -10.62 2.01
C THR A 454 8.58 -9.48 2.82
N ALA A 455 9.75 -8.97 2.42
CA ALA A 455 10.41 -7.86 3.09
C ALA A 455 10.89 -6.79 2.11
N THR A 456 10.96 -5.54 2.56
CA THR A 456 11.56 -4.41 1.83
C THR A 456 12.12 -3.36 2.78
N GLY A 457 13.02 -2.50 2.29
CA GLY A 457 13.65 -1.44 3.05
C GLY A 457 14.69 -1.92 4.05
N GLY A 458 15.18 -1.00 4.86
CA GLY A 458 16.38 -1.22 5.66
C GLY A 458 17.62 -0.62 5.00
N MET A 459 18.68 -0.48 5.78
CA MET A 459 19.98 -0.05 5.26
C MET A 459 20.76 -1.23 4.67
N GLU A 460 20.47 -2.44 5.17
CA GLU A 460 21.08 -3.68 4.75
C GLU A 460 20.53 -4.14 3.41
N ASN A 461 21.45 -4.44 2.49
CA ASN A 461 21.15 -5.02 1.20
C ASN A 461 21.72 -6.43 1.14
N PHE A 462 21.10 -7.27 0.31
CA PHE A 462 21.45 -8.68 0.21
C PHE A 462 21.61 -9.06 -1.25
N LEU A 463 22.40 -10.09 -1.50
CA LEU A 463 22.36 -10.75 -2.79
C LEU A 463 20.99 -11.39 -3.00
N PRO A 464 20.48 -11.44 -4.24
CA PRO A 464 19.23 -12.12 -4.54
C PRO A 464 19.22 -13.54 -3.95
N LEU A 465 18.21 -13.89 -3.15
CA LEU A 465 18.16 -15.21 -2.53
C LEU A 465 17.97 -16.28 -3.62
N GLN A 466 18.78 -17.33 -3.58
CA GLN A 466 18.36 -18.59 -4.18
C GLN A 466 17.23 -19.14 -3.31
N ARG A 467 15.99 -19.15 -3.81
CA ARG A 467 14.87 -19.78 -3.10
C ARG A 467 15.23 -21.27 -2.94
N ARG A 468 15.53 -21.69 -1.70
CA ARG A 468 15.95 -23.07 -1.44
C ARG A 468 14.73 -23.98 -1.47
N GLU A 469 14.51 -24.64 -2.60
CA GLU A 469 13.55 -25.75 -2.70
C GLU A 469 13.83 -26.86 -1.69
N GLU A 470 15.06 -26.95 -1.17
CA GLU A 470 15.46 -27.90 -0.11
C GLU A 470 14.64 -27.77 1.18
N GLN A 471 14.10 -26.57 1.50
CA GLN A 471 13.22 -26.39 2.67
C GLN A 471 11.89 -27.15 2.52
N LEU A 472 11.46 -27.46 1.29
CA LEU A 472 10.23 -28.20 0.99
C LEU A 472 10.40 -29.72 1.11
N LYS A 473 11.64 -30.23 1.23
CA LYS A 473 11.94 -31.66 1.24
C LYS A 473 11.81 -32.34 2.62
N LYS A 474 11.45 -31.59 3.68
CA LYS A 474 11.20 -32.18 5.00
C LYS A 474 9.77 -32.68 5.09
N SER A 475 9.59 -33.99 5.22
CA SER A 475 8.29 -34.62 5.52
C SER A 475 7.87 -34.26 6.94
N VAL A 476 7.12 -33.17 7.08
CA VAL A 476 6.37 -32.86 8.31
C VAL A 476 4.91 -32.82 7.90
N GLU A 477 4.06 -33.49 8.67
CA GLU A 477 2.61 -33.37 8.52
C GLU A 477 2.21 -31.89 8.54
N PRO A 478 1.46 -31.40 7.52
CA PRO A 478 0.98 -30.03 7.51
C PRO A 478 0.17 -29.73 8.78
N ALA A 479 0.34 -28.56 9.39
CA ALA A 479 -0.58 -28.13 10.46
C ALA A 479 -2.06 -28.22 10.01
N PRO A 480 -2.98 -28.49 10.96
CA PRO A 480 -4.40 -28.46 10.68
C PRO A 480 -4.81 -27.11 10.08
N LEU A 481 -5.92 -27.13 9.33
CA LEU A 481 -6.52 -25.90 8.82
C LEU A 481 -6.85 -24.97 10.00
N PRO A 482 -6.62 -23.65 9.84
CA PRO A 482 -7.00 -22.67 10.84
C PRO A 482 -8.52 -22.63 11.02
N GLU A 483 -8.96 -22.05 12.13
CA GLU A 483 -10.36 -21.93 12.55
C GLU A 483 -11.28 -21.34 11.46
N TYR A 484 -10.77 -20.37 10.70
CA TYR A 484 -11.50 -19.70 9.63
C TYR A 484 -11.60 -20.52 8.33
N LEU A 485 -11.01 -21.72 8.28
CA LEU A 485 -11.09 -22.67 7.16
C LEU A 485 -11.69 -24.02 7.56
N ASN A 486 -12.28 -24.16 8.75
CA ASN A 486 -12.99 -25.37 9.11
C ASN A 486 -14.25 -25.55 8.21
N ALA A 487 -14.92 -26.69 8.31
CA ALA A 487 -16.05 -27.02 7.43
C ALA A 487 -17.20 -26.00 7.54
N GLU A 488 -17.53 -25.55 8.75
CA GLU A 488 -18.62 -24.60 9.02
C GLU A 488 -18.27 -23.18 8.56
N THR A 489 -17.08 -22.69 8.89
CA THR A 489 -16.65 -21.35 8.47
C THR A 489 -16.44 -21.29 6.95
N SER A 490 -15.99 -22.38 6.31
CA SER A 490 -15.82 -22.42 4.86
C SER A 490 -17.13 -22.24 4.08
N THR A 491 -18.28 -22.68 4.60
CA THR A 491 -19.56 -22.49 3.90
C THR A 491 -19.98 -21.02 3.85
N GLN A 492 -19.57 -20.22 4.84
CA GLN A 492 -19.87 -18.79 4.91
C GLN A 492 -19.22 -17.99 3.76
N LEU A 493 -18.16 -18.50 3.13
CA LEU A 493 -17.54 -17.90 1.94
C LEU A 493 -18.41 -18.01 0.67
N PHE A 494 -19.55 -18.70 0.76
CA PHE A 494 -20.58 -18.78 -0.27
C PHE A 494 -21.85 -18.00 0.10
N ASP A 495 -21.96 -17.57 1.35
CA ASP A 495 -23.11 -16.80 1.83
C ASP A 495 -23.12 -15.38 1.25
N LEU A 496 -24.32 -14.94 0.91
CA LEU A 496 -24.63 -13.60 0.42
C LEU A 496 -25.70 -12.97 1.31
N PRO A 497 -25.66 -11.64 1.52
CA PRO A 497 -26.62 -10.95 2.37
C PRO A 497 -28.05 -11.04 1.83
N VAL A 498 -28.20 -11.14 0.50
CA VAL A 498 -29.48 -11.32 -0.18
C VAL A 498 -29.27 -12.27 -1.36
N VAL A 499 -30.20 -13.19 -1.56
CA VAL A 499 -30.24 -14.09 -2.72
C VAL A 499 -31.56 -13.88 -3.46
N PHE A 500 -31.47 -13.54 -4.73
CA PHE A 500 -32.63 -13.30 -5.60
C PHE A 500 -32.93 -14.53 -6.45
N GLY A 501 -34.20 -14.74 -6.76
CA GLY A 501 -34.62 -15.64 -7.83
C GLY A 501 -34.92 -14.89 -9.12
N ALA A 502 -35.28 -15.61 -10.17
CA ALA A 502 -35.61 -15.00 -11.46
C ALA A 502 -36.90 -14.17 -11.36
N SER A 503 -36.78 -12.85 -11.61
CA SER A 503 -37.94 -11.97 -11.67
C SER A 503 -38.79 -12.22 -12.91
N LYS A 504 -40.07 -11.86 -12.85
CA LYS A 504 -41.01 -11.97 -13.97
C LYS A 504 -41.94 -10.76 -14.01
N THR A 505 -42.20 -10.25 -15.20
CA THR A 505 -43.22 -9.21 -15.39
C THR A 505 -44.57 -9.80 -15.78
N THR A 506 -45.63 -9.30 -15.16
CA THR A 506 -47.02 -9.65 -15.42
C THR A 506 -47.87 -8.39 -15.57
N LYS A 507 -49.10 -8.53 -16.10
CA LYS A 507 -50.07 -7.43 -16.24
C LYS A 507 -49.52 -6.18 -16.94
N ILE A 508 -48.77 -6.36 -18.03
CA ILE A 508 -48.21 -5.26 -18.80
C ILE A 508 -49.32 -4.60 -19.64
N THR A 509 -49.51 -3.30 -19.45
CA THR A 509 -50.43 -2.43 -20.20
C THR A 509 -49.63 -1.35 -20.95
N GLU A 510 -50.32 -0.36 -21.51
CA GLU A 510 -49.69 0.81 -22.13
C GLU A 510 -48.97 1.71 -21.09
N THR A 511 -49.47 1.75 -19.85
CA THR A 511 -49.01 2.70 -18.81
C THR A 511 -48.64 2.06 -17.49
N SER A 512 -48.71 0.72 -17.37
CA SER A 512 -48.39 0.01 -16.13
C SER A 512 -47.83 -1.39 -16.37
N ALA A 513 -47.11 -1.90 -15.36
CA ALA A 513 -46.66 -3.29 -15.30
C ALA A 513 -46.55 -3.75 -13.84
N THR A 514 -46.67 -5.05 -13.60
CA THR A 514 -46.36 -5.66 -12.30
C THR A 514 -45.09 -6.48 -12.43
N VAL A 515 -44.14 -6.27 -11.52
CA VAL A 515 -42.91 -7.07 -11.42
C VAL A 515 -43.02 -7.99 -10.21
N ASP A 516 -43.06 -9.29 -10.45
CA ASP A 516 -42.98 -10.33 -9.44
C ASP A 516 -41.49 -10.66 -9.20
N TYR A 517 -41.02 -10.50 -7.97
CA TYR A 517 -39.60 -10.61 -7.62
C TYR A 517 -39.38 -11.62 -6.49
N PRO A 518 -38.86 -12.83 -6.79
CA PRO A 518 -38.53 -13.79 -5.76
C PRO A 518 -37.29 -13.36 -4.97
N ILE A 519 -37.41 -13.31 -3.64
CA ILE A 519 -36.33 -13.14 -2.68
C ILE A 519 -36.17 -14.49 -1.98
N ILE A 520 -35.09 -15.21 -2.29
CA ILE A 520 -34.81 -16.57 -1.79
C ILE A 520 -34.25 -16.51 -0.36
N LYS A 521 -33.41 -15.51 -0.08
CA LYS A 521 -32.80 -15.29 1.24
C LYS A 521 -32.66 -13.79 1.49
N THR A 522 -33.00 -13.33 2.69
CA THR A 522 -32.72 -11.96 3.15
C THR A 522 -32.67 -11.89 4.68
N GLY A 523 -32.18 -10.79 5.23
CA GLY A 523 -32.11 -10.58 6.69
C GLY A 523 -33.43 -10.10 7.32
N PRO A 524 -33.50 -10.01 8.66
CA PRO A 524 -34.64 -9.42 9.35
C PRO A 524 -34.85 -7.96 8.92
N ASP A 525 -36.10 -7.49 9.00
CA ASP A 525 -36.50 -6.10 8.71
C ASP A 525 -36.05 -5.55 7.35
N SER A 526 -35.81 -6.45 6.39
CA SER A 526 -35.35 -6.10 5.05
C SER A 526 -36.23 -5.07 4.37
N LYS A 527 -35.58 -4.09 3.76
CA LYS A 527 -36.20 -3.05 2.94
C LYS A 527 -35.83 -3.24 1.49
N ALA A 528 -36.76 -2.93 0.59
CA ALA A 528 -36.51 -3.01 -0.84
C ALA A 528 -36.97 -1.77 -1.60
N ILE A 529 -36.22 -1.45 -2.64
CA ILE A 529 -36.53 -0.42 -3.63
C ILE A 529 -36.36 -1.04 -5.02
N LEU A 530 -37.40 -1.01 -5.86
CA LEU A 530 -37.29 -1.39 -7.26
C LEU A 530 -36.95 -0.17 -8.09
N TYR A 531 -35.78 -0.19 -8.74
CA TYR A 531 -35.35 0.83 -9.67
C TYR A 531 -35.73 0.43 -11.09
N TYR A 532 -36.15 1.40 -11.92
CA TYR A 532 -36.57 1.14 -13.29
C TYR A 532 -36.37 2.36 -14.22
N GLY A 533 -36.34 2.11 -15.52
CA GLY A 533 -36.19 3.16 -16.54
C GLY A 533 -36.06 2.60 -17.95
N ALA A 534 -36.03 3.48 -18.95
CA ALA A 534 -35.89 3.11 -20.35
C ALA A 534 -34.47 2.62 -20.73
N LEU A 535 -33.50 2.74 -19.82
CA LEU A 535 -32.11 2.35 -20.00
C LEU A 535 -31.67 1.43 -18.85
N ASP A 536 -30.91 0.37 -19.17
CA ASP A 536 -30.20 -0.39 -18.14
C ASP A 536 -29.07 0.47 -17.56
N CYS A 537 -28.91 0.41 -16.24
CA CYS A 537 -28.04 1.30 -15.51
C CYS A 537 -27.10 0.54 -14.57
N LEU A 538 -26.10 1.25 -14.06
CA LEU A 538 -25.23 0.72 -13.02
C LEU A 538 -25.98 0.63 -11.69
N SER A 539 -25.39 -0.11 -10.75
CA SER A 539 -25.80 -0.23 -9.35
C SER A 539 -25.45 1.02 -8.53
N PHE A 540 -25.88 2.20 -9.00
CA PHE A 540 -25.65 3.49 -8.33
C PHE A 540 -26.95 4.26 -8.15
N THR A 541 -27.04 4.94 -7.02
CA THR A 541 -27.95 6.06 -6.81
C THR A 541 -27.16 7.35 -7.06
N ALA A 542 -27.73 8.28 -7.83
CA ALA A 542 -27.05 9.54 -8.16
C ALA A 542 -26.68 10.30 -6.88
N ASN A 543 -25.44 10.79 -6.80
CA ASN A 543 -25.00 11.63 -5.68
C ASN A 543 -24.33 12.88 -6.27
N GLU A 544 -24.92 14.06 -6.04
CA GLU A 544 -24.62 15.29 -6.78
C GLU A 544 -23.24 15.91 -6.44
N ALA A 545 -22.58 15.46 -5.37
CA ALA A 545 -21.43 16.16 -4.78
C ALA A 545 -20.04 15.56 -5.12
N GLN A 546 -19.84 14.85 -6.24
CA GLN A 546 -18.55 14.24 -6.55
C GLN A 546 -17.64 15.12 -7.43
N ARG A 547 -16.59 15.69 -6.81
CA ARG A 547 -15.45 16.33 -7.49
C ARG A 547 -14.62 15.25 -8.18
N GLY A 548 -14.52 15.28 -9.51
CA GLY A 548 -13.96 14.18 -10.29
C GLY A 548 -13.49 14.51 -11.69
N SER A 549 -12.75 13.58 -12.30
CA SER A 549 -12.36 13.63 -13.72
C SER A 549 -13.59 13.66 -14.65
N ASN A 550 -13.42 14.05 -15.91
CA ASN A 550 -14.54 14.05 -16.88
C ASN A 550 -15.16 12.65 -17.04
N ALA A 551 -14.35 11.59 -17.08
CA ALA A 551 -14.82 10.21 -17.12
C ALA A 551 -15.63 9.84 -15.87
N GLN A 552 -15.24 10.34 -14.69
CA GLN A 552 -15.98 10.12 -13.46
C GLN A 552 -17.35 10.83 -13.50
N LYS A 553 -17.39 12.08 -14.01
CA LYS A 553 -18.66 12.81 -14.20
C LYS A 553 -19.60 12.08 -15.16
N GLU A 554 -19.05 11.52 -16.24
CA GLU A 554 -19.82 10.73 -17.22
C GLU A 554 -20.30 9.39 -16.67
N ILE A 555 -19.66 8.80 -15.65
CA ILE A 555 -20.22 7.60 -14.98
C ILE A 555 -21.54 7.90 -14.27
N PHE A 556 -21.73 9.14 -13.83
CA PHE A 556 -22.94 9.59 -13.15
C PHE A 556 -23.85 10.46 -14.03
N SER A 557 -23.67 10.39 -15.35
CA SER A 557 -24.59 11.08 -16.25
C SER A 557 -26.00 10.49 -16.15
N LYS A 558 -27.03 11.32 -16.40
CA LYS A 558 -28.44 10.94 -16.24
C LYS A 558 -28.85 9.71 -17.05
N ASP A 559 -28.19 9.47 -18.18
CA ASP A 559 -28.39 8.32 -19.07
C ASP A 559 -27.75 7.02 -18.57
N ARG A 560 -27.10 7.05 -17.40
CA ARG A 560 -26.41 5.89 -16.79
C ARG A 560 -26.84 5.59 -15.37
N THR A 561 -27.82 6.36 -14.89
CA THR A 561 -28.48 6.23 -13.60
C THR A 561 -29.95 5.90 -13.80
N TRP A 562 -30.52 5.11 -12.89
CA TRP A 562 -31.94 4.75 -12.93
C TRP A 562 -32.84 6.00 -12.94
N GLN A 563 -33.84 6.00 -13.81
CA GLN A 563 -34.71 7.16 -14.06
C GLN A 563 -35.81 7.29 -13.01
N SER A 564 -36.26 6.16 -12.48
CA SER A 564 -37.34 6.07 -11.51
C SER A 564 -37.06 4.97 -10.49
N HIS A 565 -37.76 5.04 -9.35
CA HIS A 565 -37.76 4.00 -8.34
C HIS A 565 -39.10 3.97 -7.59
N THR A 566 -39.41 2.84 -6.95
CA THR A 566 -40.55 2.76 -6.02
C THR A 566 -40.21 3.45 -4.69
N ALA A 567 -41.23 3.70 -3.85
CA ALA A 567 -40.98 3.96 -2.44
C ALA A 567 -40.29 2.74 -1.80
N GLU A 568 -39.47 3.00 -0.78
CA GLU A 568 -38.91 1.95 0.06
C GLU A 568 -40.03 1.25 0.83
N ARG A 569 -39.97 -0.08 0.93
CA ARG A 569 -40.94 -0.88 1.69
C ARG A 569 -40.29 -2.09 2.33
N SER A 570 -40.92 -2.60 3.40
CA SER A 570 -40.52 -3.88 4.00
C SER A 570 -40.76 -5.03 3.04
N VAL A 571 -39.84 -5.99 3.03
CA VAL A 571 -39.92 -7.24 2.27
C VAL A 571 -39.43 -8.40 3.12
N LYS A 572 -39.77 -9.63 2.72
CA LYS A 572 -39.28 -10.86 3.33
C LYS A 572 -39.02 -11.93 2.27
N GLU A 573 -38.53 -13.10 2.70
CA GLU A 573 -38.40 -14.26 1.81
C GLU A 573 -39.76 -14.63 1.20
N GLY A 574 -39.76 -14.90 -0.11
CA GLY A 574 -40.98 -15.10 -0.90
C GLY A 574 -40.98 -14.29 -2.19
N THR A 575 -42.14 -14.17 -2.84
CA THR A 575 -42.28 -13.39 -4.08
C THR A 575 -42.97 -12.06 -3.81
N GLU A 576 -42.22 -10.99 -3.94
CA GLU A 576 -42.67 -9.62 -3.74
C GLU A 576 -43.21 -9.01 -5.04
N LYS A 577 -44.32 -8.26 -4.96
CA LYS A 577 -44.97 -7.67 -6.14
C LYS A 577 -44.82 -6.16 -6.18
N PHE A 578 -44.25 -5.63 -7.26
CA PHE A 578 -44.06 -4.18 -7.45
C PHE A 578 -44.94 -3.72 -8.61
N VAL A 579 -45.86 -2.80 -8.35
CA VAL A 579 -46.72 -2.20 -9.38
C VAL A 579 -46.08 -0.91 -9.85
N LEU A 580 -45.82 -0.83 -11.15
CA LEU A 580 -45.28 0.35 -11.82
C LEU A 580 -46.42 1.02 -12.58
N THR A 581 -46.57 2.34 -12.39
CA THR A 581 -47.57 3.18 -13.06
C THR A 581 -46.89 4.29 -13.84
N ASP A 582 -47.68 5.06 -14.59
CA ASP A 582 -47.23 6.26 -15.32
C ASP A 582 -46.10 5.96 -16.33
N LEU A 583 -46.10 4.74 -16.87
CA LEU A 583 -45.16 4.31 -17.90
C LEU A 583 -45.58 4.88 -19.27
N LYS A 584 -44.61 5.05 -20.16
CA LYS A 584 -44.85 5.43 -21.55
C LYS A 584 -45.25 4.20 -22.36
N SER A 585 -46.20 4.34 -23.28
CA SER A 585 -46.61 3.27 -24.20
C SER A 585 -45.49 2.87 -25.16
N ASN A 586 -45.54 1.64 -25.66
CA ASN A 586 -44.59 1.05 -26.61
C ASN A 586 -43.09 1.27 -26.25
N THR A 587 -42.76 1.33 -24.96
CA THR A 587 -41.44 1.66 -24.44
C THR A 587 -40.82 0.45 -23.75
N ALA A 588 -39.56 0.14 -24.07
CA ALA A 588 -38.81 -0.87 -23.35
C ALA A 588 -38.34 -0.31 -22.00
N TYR A 589 -38.55 -1.06 -20.93
CA TYR A 589 -38.13 -0.74 -19.59
C TYR A 589 -37.20 -1.82 -19.05
N PHE A 590 -36.16 -1.40 -18.35
CA PHE A 590 -35.31 -2.23 -17.52
C PHE A 590 -35.66 -1.98 -16.06
N TYR A 591 -35.44 -2.98 -15.21
CA TYR A 591 -35.63 -2.85 -13.77
C TYR A 591 -34.64 -3.71 -13.00
N ARG A 592 -34.37 -3.33 -11.75
CA ARG A 592 -33.52 -4.10 -10.84
C ARG A 592 -33.90 -3.83 -9.39
N LEU A 593 -33.95 -4.89 -8.59
CA LEU A 593 -34.24 -4.78 -7.16
C LEU A 593 -32.98 -4.50 -6.36
N PHE A 594 -33.10 -3.58 -5.40
CA PHE A 594 -32.13 -3.36 -4.34
C PHE A 594 -32.77 -3.72 -3.01
N VAL A 595 -32.09 -4.53 -2.20
CA VAL A 595 -32.53 -4.95 -0.86
C VAL A 595 -31.44 -4.66 0.16
N SER A 596 -31.83 -4.15 1.33
CA SER A 596 -30.94 -3.85 2.45
C SER A 596 -31.55 -4.22 3.80
N HIS A 597 -30.69 -4.61 4.72
CA HIS A 597 -30.97 -4.89 6.13
C HIS A 597 -29.70 -4.68 6.98
N ASP A 598 -29.78 -4.93 8.27
CA ASP A 598 -28.72 -4.63 9.24
C ASP A 598 -27.46 -5.50 9.08
N GLU A 599 -27.52 -6.61 8.35
CA GLU A 599 -26.36 -7.45 8.06
C GLU A 599 -25.82 -7.27 6.63
N GLY A 600 -26.42 -6.40 5.82
CA GLY A 600 -25.91 -6.09 4.50
C GLY A 600 -26.96 -5.69 3.48
N LYS A 601 -26.51 -5.59 2.24
CA LYS A 601 -27.33 -5.12 1.12
C LYS A 601 -26.83 -5.64 -0.20
N SER A 602 -27.74 -5.82 -1.15
CA SER A 602 -27.41 -6.26 -2.49
C SER A 602 -28.38 -5.71 -3.51
N TRP A 603 -27.85 -5.37 -4.68
CA TRP A 603 -28.60 -5.35 -5.93
C TRP A 603 -28.77 -6.78 -6.44
N ASP A 604 -29.81 -7.01 -7.23
CA ASP A 604 -29.86 -8.21 -8.07
C ASP A 604 -28.71 -8.20 -9.09
N TYR A 605 -28.16 -9.39 -9.36
CA TYR A 605 -27.03 -9.64 -10.24
C TYR A 605 -27.38 -9.39 -11.71
N GLN A 606 -28.66 -9.43 -12.07
CA GLN A 606 -29.14 -9.20 -13.43
C GLN A 606 -30.29 -8.17 -13.43
N SER A 607 -30.42 -7.41 -14.52
CA SER A 607 -31.55 -6.52 -14.72
C SER A 607 -32.64 -7.30 -15.45
N GLY A 608 -33.89 -7.17 -14.99
CA GLY A 608 -35.04 -7.63 -15.76
C GLY A 608 -35.42 -6.59 -16.82
N SER A 609 -36.26 -6.99 -17.78
CA SER A 609 -36.81 -6.06 -18.77
C SER A 609 -38.20 -6.47 -19.24
N PHE A 610 -38.96 -5.48 -19.73
CA PHE A 610 -40.24 -5.67 -20.37
C PHE A 610 -40.50 -4.53 -21.36
N LYS A 611 -41.54 -4.66 -22.18
CA LYS A 611 -41.99 -3.61 -23.09
C LYS A 611 -43.47 -3.33 -22.88
N THR A 612 -43.83 -2.08 -22.61
CA THR A 612 -45.25 -1.66 -22.52
C THR A 612 -45.95 -1.86 -23.86
N ARG A 613 -47.28 -2.02 -23.80
CA ARG A 613 -48.10 -2.23 -25.00
C ARG A 613 -48.18 -0.98 -25.86
#